data_AF-A0A2V9B0K9-F1
#
_entry.id   AF-A0A2V9B0K9-F1
#
_cell.length_a   1.000
_cell.length_b   1.000
_cell.length_c   1.000
_cell.angle_alpha   90.00
_cell.angle_beta   90.00
_cell.angle_gamma   90.00
#
_symmetry.space_group_name_H-M   'P 1'
#
loop_
_entity.id
_entity.type
_entity.pdbx_description
1 polymer ?
#
loop_
_entity_poly.entity_id
_entity_poly.type
_entity_poly.pdbx_seq_one_letter_code
_entity_poly.pdbx_strand_id
1 'polypeptide(L)'
;MSNEPNAIEQAVARALRDSLERMQRNSDELHHAVADVVSACSSNKPTNALPPLLRAQTSAASLSAALEVLSRFIAVTLQTGARSPLEAEISRLVTAAAVEAPPAAPEPMRPIPVPLQPMAQPVAAVPPAEHQPAFTPPPPPVHEHIPESVQEPELEGTPDFDVNRLTPEEQELHRRANRVAKVSMQDIKMLRPDQVRLGRENKDICVRLKDDIEKAHREYDRRFKPIMDHPVDYFYRWMVEILAEGDAGALGEYPYAVPARQH
;
A
#
# COMPACT_ATOMS: atom_id res chain seq x y z
N MET A 1 31.99 2.17 40.10
CA MET A 1 31.61 2.44 38.70
C MET A 1 30.10 2.23 38.58
N SER A 2 29.29 3.19 39.04
CA SER A 2 27.86 2.91 39.31
C SER A 2 26.90 4.02 38.87
N ASN A 3 27.34 4.99 38.04
CA ASN A 3 26.55 6.20 37.73
C ASN A 3 26.13 6.33 36.25
N GLU A 4 26.58 5.43 35.38
CA GLU A 4 26.26 5.47 33.95
C GLU A 4 24.78 5.18 33.59
N PRO A 5 24.07 4.20 34.19
CA PRO A 5 22.69 3.92 33.80
C PRO A 5 21.74 5.10 34.11
N ASN A 6 21.95 5.78 35.24
CA ASN A 6 21.16 6.95 35.63
C ASN A 6 21.42 8.16 34.72
N ALA A 7 22.66 8.32 34.22
CA ALA A 7 22.99 9.39 33.27
C ALA A 7 22.30 9.20 31.92
N ILE A 8 22.18 7.95 31.44
CA ILE A 8 21.48 7.62 30.20
C ILE A 8 19.97 7.88 30.35
N GLU A 9 19.35 7.42 31.44
CA GLU A 9 17.93 7.67 31.71
C GLU A 9 17.60 9.17 31.80
N GLN A 10 18.45 9.96 32.46
CA GLN A 10 18.30 11.41 32.53
C GLN A 10 18.45 12.09 31.16
N ALA A 11 19.37 11.61 30.32
CA ALA A 11 19.54 12.10 28.96
C ALA A 11 18.31 11.79 28.07
N VAL A 12 17.76 10.57 28.18
CA VAL A 12 16.54 10.16 27.48
C VAL A 12 15.34 11.01 27.94
N ALA A 13 15.17 11.21 29.25
CA ALA A 13 14.08 12.02 29.80
C ALA A 13 14.16 13.48 29.34
N ARG A 14 15.38 14.04 29.24
CA ARG A 14 15.60 15.40 28.72
C ARG A 14 15.27 15.48 27.23
N ALA A 15 15.77 14.54 26.43
CA ALA A 15 15.49 14.47 24.99
C ALA A 15 13.99 14.33 24.71
N LEU A 16 13.27 13.55 25.51
CA LEU A 16 11.82 13.39 25.41
C LEU A 16 11.10 14.71 25.70
N ARG A 17 11.47 15.40 26.78
CA ARG A 17 10.88 16.70 27.17
C ARG A 17 11.07 17.75 26.07
N ASP A 18 12.29 17.88 25.57
CA ASP A 18 12.62 18.86 24.52
C ASP A 18 11.85 18.56 23.22
N SER A 19 11.64 17.28 22.90
CA SER A 19 10.85 16.84 21.74
C SER A 19 9.36 17.15 21.90
N LEU A 20 8.80 16.90 23.09
CA LEU A 20 7.41 17.21 23.41
C LEU A 20 7.14 18.72 23.39
N GLU A 21 8.07 19.53 23.91
CA GLU A 21 7.96 20.99 23.88
C GLU A 21 8.01 21.54 22.44
N ARG A 22 8.85 20.94 21.58
CA ARG A 22 8.88 21.29 20.16
C ARG A 22 7.57 20.90 19.45
N MET A 23 7.04 19.72 19.74
CA MET A 23 5.75 19.28 19.19
C MET A 23 4.60 20.18 19.62
N GLN A 24 4.58 20.61 20.88
CA GLN A 24 3.56 21.53 21.38
C GLN A 24 3.57 22.84 20.60
N ARG A 25 4.75 23.44 20.42
CA ARG A 25 4.90 24.66 19.60
C ARG A 25 4.42 24.48 18.17
N ASN A 26 4.80 23.38 17.51
CA ASN A 26 4.35 23.09 16.14
C ASN A 26 2.82 22.88 16.07
N SER A 27 2.22 22.30 17.11
CA SER A 27 0.77 22.14 17.21
C SER A 27 0.06 23.50 17.37
N ASP A 28 0.60 24.39 18.20
CA ASP A 28 0.05 25.74 18.39
C ASP A 28 0.17 26.56 17.09
N GLU A 29 1.29 26.47 16.38
CA GLU A 29 1.49 27.08 15.06
C GLU A 29 0.49 26.55 14.03
N LEU A 30 0.27 25.23 14.00
CA LEU A 30 -0.74 24.61 13.13
C LEU A 30 -2.14 25.14 13.46
N HIS A 31 -2.49 25.23 14.75
CA HIS A 31 -3.79 25.73 15.19
C HIS A 31 -4.02 27.17 14.74
N HIS A 32 -3.01 28.04 14.90
CA HIS A 32 -3.05 29.42 14.41
C HIS A 32 -3.16 29.49 12.88
N ALA A 33 -2.39 28.69 12.14
CA ALA A 33 -2.46 28.68 10.68
C ALA A 33 -3.84 28.22 10.17
N VAL A 34 -4.45 27.24 10.81
CA VAL A 34 -5.82 26.80 10.48
C VAL A 34 -6.84 27.90 10.78
N ALA A 35 -6.71 28.60 11.91
CA ALA A 35 -7.58 29.75 12.22
C ALA A 35 -7.44 30.87 11.16
N ASP A 36 -6.21 31.13 10.70
CA ASP A 36 -5.95 32.08 9.61
C ASP A 36 -6.58 31.62 8.29
N VAL A 37 -6.56 30.32 7.97
CA VAL A 37 -7.26 29.76 6.79
C VAL A 37 -8.76 29.99 6.89
N VAL A 38 -9.37 29.64 8.03
CA VAL A 38 -10.81 29.83 8.24
C VAL A 38 -11.18 31.30 8.10
N SER A 39 -10.37 32.20 8.66
CA SER A 39 -10.53 33.65 8.50
C SER A 39 -10.42 34.07 7.03
N ALA A 40 -9.41 33.59 6.30
CA ALA A 40 -9.19 33.91 4.89
C ALA A 40 -10.31 33.40 3.97
N CYS A 41 -10.92 32.24 4.30
CA CYS A 41 -12.08 31.69 3.60
C CYS A 41 -13.35 32.56 3.73
N SER A 42 -13.40 33.52 4.67
CA SER A 42 -14.49 34.50 4.73
C SER A 42 -14.37 35.62 3.68
N SER A 43 -13.24 35.68 2.95
CA SER A 43 -13.00 36.65 1.88
C SER A 43 -13.53 36.17 0.53
N ASN A 44 -14.08 37.08 -0.30
CA ASN A 44 -14.49 36.80 -1.68
C ASN A 44 -13.32 36.51 -2.65
N LYS A 45 -12.06 36.51 -2.16
CA LYS A 45 -10.86 36.24 -2.96
C LYS A 45 -10.19 34.96 -2.48
N PRO A 46 -10.31 33.84 -3.21
CA PRO A 46 -9.74 32.55 -2.78
C PRO A 46 -8.21 32.55 -2.72
N THR A 47 -7.55 33.45 -3.46
CA THR A 47 -6.09 33.61 -3.44
C THR A 47 -5.53 34.00 -2.07
N ASN A 48 -6.35 34.62 -1.21
CA ASN A 48 -5.94 35.04 0.12
C ASN A 48 -5.81 33.86 1.11
N ALA A 49 -6.43 32.72 0.81
CA ALA A 49 -6.33 31.52 1.63
C ALA A 49 -5.06 30.69 1.33
N LEU A 50 -4.36 30.94 0.21
CA LEU A 50 -3.19 30.15 -0.17
C LEU A 50 -2.02 30.27 0.83
N PRO A 51 -1.60 31.48 1.28
CA PRO A 51 -0.50 31.59 2.25
C PRO A 51 -0.77 30.90 3.61
N PRO A 52 -1.93 31.08 4.28
CA PRO A 52 -2.18 30.38 5.53
C PRO A 52 -2.37 28.87 5.33
N LEU A 53 -2.83 28.42 4.16
CA LEU A 53 -2.95 27.00 3.83
C LEU A 53 -1.57 26.34 3.69
N LEU A 54 -0.63 26.98 2.99
CA LEU A 54 0.76 26.50 2.89
C LEU A 54 1.46 26.49 4.27
N ARG A 55 1.19 27.49 5.11
CA ARG A 55 1.68 27.51 6.50
C ARG A 55 1.13 26.33 7.30
N ALA A 56 -0.19 26.11 7.25
CA ALA A 56 -0.83 24.99 7.94
C ALA A 56 -0.27 23.64 7.45
N GLN A 57 -0.09 23.47 6.15
CA GLN A 57 0.50 22.26 5.58
C GLN A 57 1.92 22.02 6.07
N THR A 58 2.75 23.07 6.12
CA THR A 58 4.14 22.97 6.58
C THR A 58 4.20 22.63 8.08
N SER A 59 3.39 23.28 8.91
CA SER A 59 3.30 22.98 10.34
C SER A 59 2.81 21.55 10.57
N ALA A 60 1.81 21.09 9.83
CA ALA A 60 1.32 19.70 9.89
C ALA A 60 2.41 18.69 9.52
N ALA A 61 3.10 18.89 8.38
CA ALA A 61 4.17 18.00 7.93
C ALA A 61 5.32 17.92 8.96
N SER A 62 5.70 19.05 9.56
CA SER A 62 6.74 19.07 10.59
C SER A 62 6.33 18.36 11.88
N LEU A 63 5.06 18.46 12.28
CA LEU A 63 4.51 17.74 13.43
C LEU A 63 4.49 16.23 13.18
N SER A 64 4.06 15.79 11.99
CA SER A 64 4.09 14.37 11.58
C SER A 64 5.51 13.81 11.63
N ALA A 65 6.48 14.52 11.05
CA ALA A 65 7.89 14.11 11.09
C ALA A 65 8.43 14.02 12.53
N ALA A 66 8.04 14.96 13.40
CA ALA A 66 8.45 14.93 14.82
C ALA A 66 7.87 13.71 15.55
N LEU A 67 6.62 13.36 15.29
CA LEU A 67 5.99 12.16 15.85
C LEU A 67 6.65 10.87 15.38
N GLU A 68 7.03 10.77 14.10
CA GLU A 68 7.75 9.62 13.57
C GLU A 68 9.14 9.45 14.22
N VAL A 69 9.89 10.55 14.36
CA VAL A 69 11.20 10.52 15.02
C VAL A 69 11.05 10.12 16.49
N LEU A 70 10.06 10.66 17.19
CA LEU A 70 9.78 10.31 18.59
C LEU A 70 9.39 8.84 18.73
N SER A 71 8.55 8.32 17.83
CA SER A 71 8.16 6.91 17.80
C SER A 71 9.36 5.99 17.61
N ARG A 72 10.23 6.29 16.63
CA ARG A 72 11.48 5.54 16.39
C ARG A 72 12.41 5.62 17.60
N PHE A 73 12.54 6.80 18.21
CA PHE A 73 13.36 7.00 19.40
C PHE A 73 12.85 6.18 20.60
N ILE A 74 11.54 6.17 20.84
CA ILE A 74 10.93 5.34 21.89
C ILE A 74 11.12 3.86 21.60
N ALA A 75 10.94 3.41 20.36
CA ALA A 75 11.17 2.02 19.98
C ALA A 75 12.62 1.57 20.24
N VAL A 76 13.60 2.41 19.92
CA VAL A 76 15.03 2.14 20.18
C VAL A 76 15.34 2.13 21.68
N THR A 77 14.83 3.11 22.44
CA THR A 77 15.09 3.19 23.89
C THR A 77 14.43 2.06 24.68
N LEU A 78 13.23 1.61 24.29
CA LEU A 78 12.57 0.44 24.89
C LEU A 78 13.29 -0.87 24.53
N GLN A 79 13.82 -1.01 23.32
CA GLN A 79 14.62 -2.17 22.92
C GLN A 79 15.95 -2.26 23.67
N THR A 80 16.53 -1.14 24.10
CA THR A 80 17.72 -1.15 24.97
C THR A 80 17.41 -1.52 26.43
N GLY A 81 16.18 -1.30 26.90
CA GLY A 81 15.73 -1.69 28.25
C GLY A 81 15.24 -3.14 28.35
N ALA A 82 14.71 -3.71 27.25
CA ALA A 82 14.50 -5.14 27.14
C ALA A 82 15.86 -5.81 26.89
N ARG A 83 16.47 -6.34 27.96
CA ARG A 83 17.69 -7.15 27.98
C ARG A 83 18.05 -7.76 26.62
N SER A 84 19.29 -7.48 26.20
CA SER A 84 19.95 -8.03 25.02
C SER A 84 19.48 -9.45 24.67
N PRO A 85 19.24 -9.79 23.39
CA PRO A 85 18.89 -11.15 22.97
C PRO A 85 19.90 -12.20 23.46
N LEU A 86 21.15 -11.78 23.74
CA LEU A 86 22.18 -12.61 24.37
C LEU A 86 21.87 -12.93 25.84
N GLU A 87 21.34 -11.97 26.62
CA GLU A 87 20.98 -12.17 28.03
C GLU A 87 19.75 -13.09 28.15
N ALA A 88 18.79 -12.97 27.23
CA ALA A 88 17.66 -13.90 27.13
C ALA A 88 18.12 -15.34 26.81
N GLU A 89 19.12 -15.48 25.93
CA GLU A 89 19.71 -16.78 25.59
C GLU A 89 20.54 -17.36 26.74
N ILE A 90 21.33 -16.54 27.45
CA ILE A 90 22.09 -16.96 28.65
C ILE A 90 21.13 -17.39 29.75
N SER A 91 20.04 -16.65 29.99
CA SER A 91 19.05 -17.03 31.00
C SER A 91 18.33 -18.34 30.64
N ARG A 92 18.10 -18.61 29.34
CA ARG A 92 17.58 -19.91 28.86
C ARG A 92 18.58 -21.04 29.06
N LEU A 93 19.85 -20.84 28.74
CA LEU A 93 20.92 -21.83 28.93
C LEU A 93 21.13 -22.18 30.40
N VAL A 94 21.07 -21.18 31.29
CA VAL A 94 21.15 -21.39 32.75
C VAL A 94 19.92 -22.15 33.28
N THR A 95 18.74 -21.92 32.71
CA THR A 95 17.51 -22.65 33.09
C THR A 95 17.50 -24.09 32.54
N ALA A 96 18.10 -24.32 31.37
CA ALA A 96 18.20 -25.64 30.74
C ALA A 96 19.26 -26.56 31.41
N ALA A 97 20.30 -26.00 32.03
CA ALA A 97 21.34 -26.76 32.73
C ALA A 97 20.92 -27.27 34.13
N ALA A 98 19.72 -26.92 34.61
CA ALA A 98 19.25 -27.29 35.95
C ALA A 98 18.45 -28.62 36.02
N VAL A 99 18.31 -29.35 34.91
CA VAL A 99 17.66 -30.67 34.89
C VAL A 99 18.60 -31.70 34.24
N GLU A 100 19.53 -32.23 35.03
CA GLU A 100 20.20 -33.49 34.68
C GLU A 100 20.52 -34.32 35.94
N ALA A 101 19.82 -35.45 36.08
CA ALA A 101 20.24 -36.63 36.85
C ALA A 101 19.46 -37.88 36.37
N PRO A 102 20.08 -38.82 35.61
CA PRO A 102 19.59 -40.18 35.33
C PRO A 102 20.29 -41.22 36.27
N PRO A 103 20.13 -42.57 36.20
CA PRO A 103 19.53 -43.46 35.17
C PRO A 103 18.78 -44.74 35.69
N ALA A 104 18.21 -45.56 34.77
CA ALA A 104 18.33 -47.04 34.73
C ALA A 104 17.47 -47.71 33.63
N ALA A 105 18.08 -48.59 32.82
CA ALA A 105 17.50 -49.52 31.82
C ALA A 105 17.70 -51.00 32.30
N PRO A 106 17.44 -52.12 31.57
CA PRO A 106 16.52 -52.50 30.46
C PRO A 106 15.75 -53.88 30.62
N GLU A 107 14.78 -54.15 29.72
CA GLU A 107 14.07 -55.37 29.16
C GLU A 107 14.33 -56.85 29.64
N PRO A 108 13.46 -57.92 29.41
CA PRO A 108 12.83 -58.31 28.09
C PRO A 108 11.56 -59.24 27.99
N MET A 109 11.12 -59.45 26.73
CA MET A 109 10.48 -60.65 26.10
C MET A 109 8.94 -60.92 26.15
N ARG A 110 8.30 -60.98 24.96
CA ARG A 110 7.80 -62.21 24.27
C ARG A 110 7.19 -61.94 22.86
N PRO A 111 7.20 -62.90 21.91
CA PRO A 111 6.79 -62.67 20.51
C PRO A 111 5.54 -63.46 20.01
N ILE A 112 5.17 -63.19 18.73
CA ILE A 112 4.39 -64.01 17.74
C ILE A 112 2.86 -63.67 17.64
N PRO A 113 2.12 -63.80 16.50
CA PRO A 113 2.40 -63.72 15.03
C PRO A 113 1.43 -62.79 14.22
N VAL A 114 1.79 -62.50 12.95
CA VAL A 114 0.92 -62.05 11.81
C VAL A 114 0.60 -63.33 10.98
N PRO A 115 -0.44 -63.50 10.10
CA PRO A 115 -1.04 -62.49 9.20
C PRO A 115 -2.52 -62.69 8.77
N LEU A 116 -3.04 -61.80 7.90
CA LEU A 116 -3.64 -62.11 6.58
C LEU A 116 -4.22 -60.83 5.94
N GLN A 117 -3.69 -60.45 4.77
CA GLN A 117 -4.35 -59.56 3.78
C GLN A 117 -5.15 -60.45 2.79
N PRO A 118 -6.15 -59.92 2.07
CA PRO A 118 -5.86 -59.42 0.71
C PRO A 118 -6.68 -58.23 0.19
N MET A 119 -6.00 -57.41 -0.62
CA MET A 119 -6.41 -56.67 -1.84
C MET A 119 -7.79 -56.00 -1.97
N ALA A 120 -7.78 -54.69 -2.30
CA ALA A 120 -8.22 -54.16 -3.61
C ALA A 120 -7.96 -52.63 -3.72
N GLN A 121 -7.77 -52.17 -4.96
CA GLN A 121 -7.26 -50.87 -5.41
C GLN A 121 -8.38 -49.80 -5.63
N PRO A 122 -8.07 -48.55 -6.05
CA PRO A 122 -8.70 -47.32 -5.57
C PRO A 122 -9.83 -46.78 -6.48
N VAL A 123 -10.66 -45.88 -5.94
CA VAL A 123 -11.51 -44.97 -6.74
C VAL A 123 -11.49 -43.58 -6.12
N ALA A 124 -11.23 -42.59 -6.97
CA ALA A 124 -11.30 -41.17 -6.70
C ALA A 124 -12.68 -40.72 -6.22
N ALA A 125 -12.72 -39.80 -5.27
CA ALA A 125 -13.84 -38.87 -5.12
C ALA A 125 -13.38 -37.64 -4.33
N VAL A 126 -13.31 -36.51 -5.04
CA VAL A 126 -13.29 -35.16 -4.48
C VAL A 126 -14.61 -34.89 -3.74
N PRO A 127 -14.60 -34.35 -2.51
CA PRO A 127 -15.76 -33.67 -1.96
C PRO A 127 -15.66 -32.16 -2.23
N PRO A 128 -16.71 -31.51 -2.75
CA PRO A 128 -16.82 -30.05 -2.77
C PRO A 128 -17.06 -29.53 -1.35
N ALA A 129 -16.12 -28.77 -0.81
CA ALA A 129 -16.36 -27.94 0.37
C ALA A 129 -16.93 -26.60 -0.09
N GLU A 130 -18.23 -26.41 0.11
CA GLU A 130 -18.84 -25.09 0.17
C GLU A 130 -18.08 -24.23 1.19
N HIS A 131 -17.57 -23.08 0.77
CA HIS A 131 -17.17 -22.00 1.65
C HIS A 131 -17.85 -20.73 1.17
N GLN A 132 -18.93 -20.37 1.87
CA GLN A 132 -19.51 -19.04 1.84
C GLN A 132 -18.50 -18.05 2.45
N PRO A 133 -18.19 -16.92 1.79
CA PRO A 133 -17.62 -15.79 2.49
C PRO A 133 -18.75 -14.95 3.08
N ALA A 134 -18.68 -14.75 4.39
CA ALA A 134 -19.49 -13.82 5.15
C ALA A 134 -19.41 -12.41 4.54
N PHE A 135 -20.57 -11.77 4.41
CA PHE A 135 -20.69 -10.35 4.11
C PHE A 135 -20.09 -9.53 5.26
N THR A 136 -19.02 -8.80 4.97
CA THR A 136 -18.61 -7.62 5.74
C THR A 136 -18.82 -6.37 4.88
N PRO A 137 -19.43 -5.30 5.41
CA PRO A 137 -19.53 -4.03 4.68
C PRO A 137 -18.14 -3.40 4.54
N PRO A 138 -17.84 -2.74 3.41
CA PRO A 138 -16.53 -2.13 3.17
C PRO A 138 -16.29 -0.91 4.09
N PRO A 139 -15.04 -0.67 4.52
CA PRO A 139 -14.67 0.57 5.21
C PRO A 139 -14.74 1.77 4.25
N PRO A 140 -14.92 3.01 4.76
CA PRO A 140 -14.93 4.23 3.95
C PRO A 140 -13.57 4.46 3.27
N PRO A 141 -13.54 5.11 2.09
CA PRO A 141 -12.37 5.18 1.24
C PRO A 141 -11.28 6.07 1.85
N VAL A 142 -10.14 5.45 2.14
CA VAL A 142 -8.84 6.11 2.32
C VAL A 142 -8.52 6.91 1.06
N HIS A 143 -8.51 8.23 1.17
CA HIS A 143 -7.94 9.12 0.16
C HIS A 143 -6.44 9.16 0.39
N GLU A 144 -5.72 8.31 -0.33
CA GLU A 144 -4.27 8.33 -0.40
C GLU A 144 -3.86 9.55 -1.25
N HIS A 145 -3.38 10.58 -0.58
CA HIS A 145 -2.86 11.80 -1.20
C HIS A 145 -1.55 11.51 -1.92
N ILE A 146 -1.61 11.41 -3.25
CA ILE A 146 -0.43 11.57 -4.11
C ILE A 146 -0.14 13.08 -4.19
N PRO A 147 1.09 13.56 -3.92
CA PRO A 147 1.42 14.97 -3.99
C PRO A 147 1.41 15.46 -5.45
N GLU A 148 0.55 16.44 -5.71
CA GLU A 148 0.41 17.11 -7.00
C GLU A 148 1.42 18.26 -7.07
N SER A 149 2.60 17.97 -7.60
CA SER A 149 3.46 18.95 -8.25
C SER A 149 4.21 18.26 -9.38
N VAL A 150 3.45 17.99 -10.44
CA VAL A 150 3.98 17.86 -11.79
C VAL A 150 2.93 18.58 -12.63
N GLN A 151 3.32 19.64 -13.34
CA GLN A 151 2.55 20.11 -14.49
C GLN A 151 2.22 18.87 -15.32
N GLU A 152 0.97 18.41 -15.28
CA GLU A 152 0.50 17.42 -16.24
C GLU A 152 0.80 18.04 -17.62
N PRO A 153 1.54 17.36 -18.49
CA PRO A 153 1.68 17.84 -19.86
C PRO A 153 0.26 17.99 -20.38
N GLU A 154 -0.06 19.17 -20.90
CA GLU A 154 -1.26 19.40 -21.70
C GLU A 154 -1.41 18.22 -22.66
N LEU A 155 -2.64 17.72 -22.75
CA LEU A 155 -3.05 16.54 -23.48
C LEU A 155 -2.55 16.56 -24.93
N GLU A 156 -1.30 16.15 -25.18
CA GLU A 156 -0.85 15.75 -26.50
C GLU A 156 -1.24 14.29 -26.69
N GLY A 157 -2.49 14.07 -27.10
CA GLY A 157 -3.03 12.74 -27.32
C GLY A 157 -4.36 12.75 -28.05
N THR A 158 -4.29 12.49 -29.36
CA THR A 158 -5.36 12.31 -30.36
C THR A 158 -5.99 13.61 -30.91
N PRO A 159 -5.99 13.80 -32.25
CA PRO A 159 -6.29 15.10 -32.86
C PRO A 159 -7.79 15.47 -33.00
N ASP A 160 -8.74 14.84 -32.29
CA ASP A 160 -10.17 15.10 -32.61
C ASP A 160 -11.18 15.18 -31.44
N PHE A 161 -10.78 14.94 -30.18
CA PHE A 161 -11.72 15.06 -29.04
C PHE A 161 -11.22 16.04 -27.98
N ASP A 162 -11.75 17.25 -28.02
CA ASP A 162 -11.47 18.27 -27.02
C ASP A 162 -12.44 18.15 -25.82
N VAL A 163 -11.94 17.55 -24.74
CA VAL A 163 -12.64 17.40 -23.46
C VAL A 163 -13.13 18.75 -22.91
N ASN A 164 -12.47 19.87 -23.24
CA ASN A 164 -12.84 21.19 -22.74
C ASN A 164 -14.14 21.74 -23.35
N ARG A 165 -14.66 21.10 -24.41
CA ARG A 165 -15.94 21.46 -25.04
C ARG A 165 -17.14 20.78 -24.39
N LEU A 166 -16.91 19.82 -23.50
CA LEU A 166 -17.94 19.11 -22.74
C LEU A 166 -18.45 19.94 -21.56
N THR A 167 -19.55 19.48 -20.95
CA THR A 167 -20.05 20.08 -19.70
C THR A 167 -19.03 19.95 -18.56
N PRO A 168 -19.03 20.85 -17.57
CA PRO A 168 -18.08 20.77 -16.45
C PRO A 168 -18.19 19.45 -15.66
N GLU A 169 -19.37 18.83 -15.64
CA GLU A 169 -19.59 17.53 -15.00
C GLU A 169 -18.91 16.38 -15.76
N GLU A 170 -19.05 16.36 -17.09
CA GLU A 170 -18.37 15.39 -17.95
C GLU A 170 -16.85 15.59 -17.94
N GLN A 171 -16.37 16.84 -17.90
CA GLN A 171 -14.95 17.14 -17.76
C GLN A 171 -14.37 16.55 -16.46
N GLU A 172 -15.09 16.68 -15.34
CA GLU A 172 -14.64 16.09 -14.08
C GLU A 172 -14.70 14.56 -14.13
N LEU A 173 -15.70 13.97 -14.80
CA LEU A 173 -15.73 12.52 -15.05
C LEU A 173 -14.51 12.05 -15.84
N HIS A 174 -14.11 12.77 -16.89
CA HIS A 174 -12.89 12.48 -17.67
C HIS A 174 -11.62 12.59 -16.81
N ARG A 175 -11.49 13.64 -16.00
CA ARG A 175 -10.36 13.79 -15.06
C ARG A 175 -10.31 12.65 -14.05
N ARG A 176 -11.45 12.29 -13.45
CA ARG A 176 -11.55 11.16 -12.52
C ARG A 176 -11.22 9.83 -13.19
N ALA A 177 -11.70 9.62 -14.41
CA ALA A 177 -11.43 8.42 -15.18
C ALA A 177 -9.94 8.30 -15.49
N ASN A 178 -9.30 9.39 -15.91
CA ASN A 178 -7.85 9.44 -16.10
C ASN A 178 -7.09 9.04 -14.82
N ARG A 179 -7.43 9.66 -13.67
CA ARG A 179 -6.80 9.35 -12.38
C ARG A 179 -6.99 7.88 -11.98
N VAL A 180 -8.21 7.35 -12.07
CA VAL A 180 -8.52 5.96 -11.67
C VAL A 180 -7.82 4.96 -12.57
N ALA A 181 -7.76 5.20 -13.87
CA ALA A 181 -7.01 4.34 -14.79
C ALA A 181 -5.52 4.30 -14.42
N LYS A 182 -4.91 5.46 -14.15
CA LYS A 182 -3.50 5.56 -13.72
C LYS A 182 -3.22 4.76 -12.45
N VAL A 183 -4.02 4.97 -11.40
CA VAL A 183 -3.88 4.28 -10.12
C VAL A 183 -4.04 2.77 -10.32
N SER A 184 -5.04 2.33 -11.08
CA SER A 184 -5.27 0.91 -11.33
C SER A 184 -4.06 0.22 -11.98
N MET A 185 -3.39 0.89 -12.92
CA MET A 185 -2.18 0.33 -13.56
C MET A 185 -0.97 0.34 -12.62
N GLN A 186 -0.84 1.36 -11.77
CA GLN A 186 0.18 1.39 -10.72
C GLN A 186 -0.02 0.26 -9.71
N ASP A 187 -1.26 0.00 -9.29
CA ASP A 187 -1.59 -1.06 -8.36
C ASP A 187 -1.25 -2.44 -8.94
N ILE A 188 -1.64 -2.71 -10.19
CA ILE A 188 -1.29 -3.97 -10.88
C ILE A 188 0.23 -4.14 -10.93
N LYS A 189 0.96 -3.07 -11.26
CA LYS A 189 2.44 -3.07 -11.29
C LYS A 189 3.05 -3.38 -9.92
N MET A 190 2.50 -2.80 -8.85
CA MET A 190 3.01 -2.97 -7.49
C MET A 190 2.65 -4.34 -6.90
N LEU A 191 1.49 -4.89 -7.24
CA LEU A 191 1.04 -6.20 -6.77
C LEU A 191 1.76 -7.37 -7.46
N ARG A 192 2.10 -7.22 -8.75
CA ARG A 192 2.69 -8.30 -9.55
C ARG A 192 3.93 -7.85 -10.35
N PRO A 193 4.99 -7.36 -9.69
CA PRO A 193 6.16 -6.79 -10.37
C PRO A 193 6.89 -7.79 -11.27
N ASP A 194 7.01 -9.05 -10.83
CA ASP A 194 7.67 -10.10 -11.62
C ASP A 194 6.89 -10.47 -12.88
N GLN A 195 5.56 -10.53 -12.79
CA GLN A 195 4.72 -10.85 -13.93
C GLN A 195 4.71 -9.71 -14.95
N VAL A 196 4.75 -8.45 -14.50
CA VAL A 196 4.90 -7.30 -15.40
C VAL A 196 6.24 -7.35 -16.13
N ARG A 197 7.34 -7.62 -15.42
CA ARG A 197 8.66 -7.75 -16.04
C ARG A 197 8.69 -8.85 -17.10
N LEU A 198 8.27 -10.06 -16.74
CA LEU A 198 8.18 -11.19 -17.68
C LEU A 198 7.21 -10.89 -18.83
N GLY A 199 6.13 -10.16 -18.55
CA GLY A 199 5.16 -9.70 -19.52
C GLY A 199 5.78 -8.83 -20.60
N ARG A 200 6.66 -7.91 -20.21
CA ARG A 200 7.40 -7.05 -21.14
C ARG A 200 8.41 -7.83 -21.98
N GLU A 201 9.13 -8.76 -21.35
CA GLU A 201 10.11 -9.60 -22.03
C GLU A 201 9.45 -10.49 -23.10
N ASN A 202 8.31 -11.09 -22.77
CA ASN A 202 7.58 -12.00 -23.65
C ASN A 202 6.51 -11.32 -24.52
N LYS A 203 6.28 -10.01 -24.32
CA LYS A 203 5.26 -9.21 -24.99
C LYS A 203 3.85 -9.78 -24.84
N ASP A 204 3.53 -10.28 -23.64
CA ASP A 204 2.29 -11.00 -23.32
C ASP A 204 1.55 -10.45 -22.09
N ILE A 205 1.74 -9.16 -21.76
CA ILE A 205 1.18 -8.52 -20.55
C ILE A 205 -0.34 -8.76 -20.42
N CYS A 206 -1.12 -8.57 -21.49
CA CYS A 206 -2.58 -8.71 -21.42
C CYS A 206 -3.03 -10.13 -21.08
N VAL A 207 -2.31 -11.15 -21.57
CA VAL A 207 -2.63 -12.55 -21.30
C VAL A 207 -2.15 -12.95 -19.91
N ARG A 208 -0.95 -12.51 -19.53
CA ARG A 208 -0.30 -12.87 -18.26
C ARG A 208 -1.00 -12.25 -17.04
N LEU A 209 -1.43 -10.99 -17.16
CA LEU A 209 -2.13 -10.24 -16.11
C LEU A 209 -3.63 -10.14 -16.34
N LYS A 210 -4.18 -11.06 -17.15
CA LYS A 210 -5.58 -11.05 -17.60
C LYS A 210 -6.57 -10.82 -16.45
N ASP A 211 -6.45 -11.58 -15.37
CA ASP A 211 -7.42 -11.52 -14.27
C ASP A 211 -7.43 -10.15 -13.57
N ASP A 212 -6.27 -9.54 -13.35
CA ASP A 212 -6.18 -8.23 -12.69
C ASP A 212 -6.64 -7.11 -13.62
N ILE A 213 -6.28 -7.21 -14.92
CA ILE A 213 -6.69 -6.26 -15.95
C ILE A 213 -8.22 -6.32 -16.12
N GLU A 214 -8.82 -7.51 -16.26
CA GLU A 214 -10.27 -7.67 -16.37
C GLU A 214 -11.01 -7.16 -15.13
N LYS A 215 -10.44 -7.39 -13.94
CA LYS A 215 -11.01 -6.89 -12.68
C LYS A 215 -10.97 -5.36 -12.63
N ALA A 216 -9.83 -4.75 -12.96
CA ALA A 216 -9.67 -3.30 -13.01
C ALA A 216 -10.57 -2.67 -14.09
N HIS A 217 -10.64 -3.27 -15.27
CA HIS A 217 -11.47 -2.81 -16.38
C HIS A 217 -12.96 -2.85 -16.01
N ARG A 218 -13.43 -3.95 -15.41
CA ARG A 218 -14.84 -4.05 -14.98
C ARG A 218 -15.22 -3.01 -13.92
N GLU A 219 -14.29 -2.67 -13.02
CA GLU A 219 -14.49 -1.63 -12.03
C GLU A 219 -14.53 -0.24 -12.67
N TYR A 220 -13.61 -0.01 -13.60
CA TYR A 220 -13.51 1.21 -14.37
C TYR A 220 -14.78 1.47 -15.18
N ASP A 221 -15.21 0.51 -16.00
CA ASP A 221 -16.42 0.59 -16.81
C ASP A 221 -17.64 0.90 -15.96
N ARG A 222 -17.78 0.24 -14.81
CA ARG A 222 -18.93 0.45 -13.92
C ARG A 222 -19.01 1.87 -13.40
N ARG A 223 -17.88 2.50 -13.09
CA ARG A 223 -17.80 3.86 -12.54
C ARG A 223 -17.94 4.93 -13.61
N PHE A 224 -17.51 4.65 -14.83
CA PHE A 224 -17.40 5.64 -15.91
C PHE A 224 -18.28 5.35 -17.12
N LYS A 225 -19.29 4.47 -16.99
CA LYS A 225 -20.33 4.24 -18.01
C LYS A 225 -20.82 5.51 -18.72
N PRO A 226 -21.07 6.65 -18.03
CA PRO A 226 -21.59 7.85 -18.69
C PRO A 226 -20.66 8.47 -19.76
N ILE A 227 -19.36 8.16 -19.73
CA ILE A 227 -18.38 8.73 -20.66
C ILE A 227 -17.75 7.67 -21.58
N MET A 228 -18.26 6.43 -21.59
CA MET A 228 -17.71 5.32 -22.40
C MET A 228 -17.96 5.45 -23.89
N ASP A 229 -18.96 6.24 -24.30
CA ASP A 229 -19.25 6.49 -25.71
C ASP A 229 -18.28 7.50 -26.34
N HIS A 230 -17.42 8.14 -25.52
CA HIS A 230 -16.41 9.08 -26.01
C HIS A 230 -15.19 8.34 -26.57
N PRO A 231 -14.53 8.88 -27.61
CA PRO A 231 -13.44 8.19 -28.31
C PRO A 231 -12.10 8.14 -27.53
N VAL A 232 -12.11 8.35 -26.22
CA VAL A 232 -10.90 8.46 -25.39
C VAL A 232 -10.76 7.25 -24.47
N ASP A 233 -9.70 6.48 -24.68
CA ASP A 233 -9.38 5.32 -23.85
C ASP A 233 -8.20 5.61 -22.90
N TYR A 234 -8.53 6.14 -21.72
CA TYR A 234 -7.54 6.38 -20.67
C TYR A 234 -6.95 5.09 -20.11
N PHE A 235 -7.72 4.01 -20.13
CA PHE A 235 -7.31 2.72 -19.56
C PHE A 235 -6.17 2.13 -20.40
N TYR A 236 -6.36 2.06 -21.72
CA TYR A 236 -5.34 1.63 -22.66
C TYR A 236 -4.09 2.52 -22.60
N ARG A 237 -4.25 3.85 -22.56
CA ARG A 237 -3.10 4.77 -22.45
C ARG A 237 -2.23 4.43 -21.25
N TRP A 238 -2.83 4.29 -20.06
CA TRP A 238 -2.07 3.99 -18.85
C TRP A 238 -1.54 2.55 -18.82
N MET A 239 -2.20 1.60 -19.48
CA MET A 239 -1.63 0.27 -19.67
C MET A 239 -0.32 0.34 -20.45
N VAL A 240 -0.29 1.09 -21.56
CA VAL A 240 0.95 1.28 -22.34
C VAL A 240 2.00 1.99 -21.51
N GLU A 241 1.67 3.12 -20.87
CA GLU A 241 2.64 3.93 -20.13
C GLU A 241 3.21 3.22 -18.89
N ILE A 242 2.38 2.58 -18.07
CA ILE A 242 2.80 2.04 -16.78
C ILE A 242 3.19 0.57 -16.87
N LEU A 243 2.33 -0.27 -17.47
CA LEU A 243 2.58 -1.71 -17.55
C LEU A 243 3.57 -2.01 -18.67
N ALA A 244 3.47 -1.34 -19.81
CA ALA A 244 4.32 -1.58 -20.97
C ALA A 244 5.50 -0.61 -21.10
N GLU A 245 5.67 0.35 -20.18
CA GLU A 245 6.76 1.35 -20.21
C GLU A 245 6.85 2.13 -21.52
N GLY A 246 5.69 2.42 -22.12
CA GLY A 246 5.56 3.13 -23.39
C GLY A 246 5.59 2.22 -24.62
N ASP A 247 5.96 0.93 -24.49
CA ASP A 247 5.97 -0.01 -25.61
C ASP A 247 4.61 -0.70 -25.79
N ALA A 248 3.77 -0.18 -26.69
CA ALA A 248 2.49 -0.81 -27.00
C ALA A 248 2.63 -2.26 -27.52
N GLY A 249 3.75 -2.60 -28.14
CA GLY A 249 4.02 -3.96 -28.61
C GLY A 249 4.23 -4.97 -27.48
N ALA A 250 4.60 -4.51 -26.28
CA ALA A 250 4.77 -5.35 -25.10
C ALA A 250 3.44 -5.78 -24.45
N LEU A 251 2.33 -5.09 -24.77
CA LEU A 251 1.00 -5.47 -24.27
C LEU A 251 0.52 -6.82 -24.82
N GLY A 252 0.96 -7.18 -26.02
CA GLY A 252 0.43 -8.32 -26.77
C GLY A 252 -0.94 -8.00 -27.39
N GLU A 253 -1.79 -9.02 -27.49
CA GLU A 253 -3.15 -8.85 -28.00
C GLU A 253 -4.03 -8.14 -26.96
N TYR A 254 -4.42 -6.90 -27.27
CA TYR A 254 -5.31 -6.12 -26.42
C TYR A 254 -6.76 -6.57 -26.66
N PRO A 255 -7.46 -7.10 -25.64
CA PRO A 255 -8.76 -7.74 -25.84
C PRO A 255 -9.94 -6.77 -25.92
N TYR A 256 -9.71 -5.47 -25.74
CA TYR A 256 -10.76 -4.44 -25.77
C TYR A 256 -10.64 -3.57 -27.02
N ALA A 257 -11.72 -2.88 -27.38
CA ALA A 257 -11.74 -2.05 -28.58
C ALA A 257 -10.81 -0.84 -28.39
N VAL A 258 -9.65 -0.85 -29.04
CA VAL A 258 -8.82 0.35 -29.15
C VAL A 258 -9.59 1.32 -30.06
N PRO A 259 -9.87 2.57 -29.64
CA PRO A 259 -10.38 3.57 -30.55
C PRO A 259 -9.37 3.69 -31.70
N ALA A 260 -9.84 3.46 -32.93
CA ALA A 260 -8.99 3.28 -34.11
C ALA A 260 -7.98 4.43 -34.21
N ARG A 261 -6.70 4.11 -34.00
CA ARG A 261 -5.60 5.01 -34.35
C ARG A 261 -5.59 5.14 -35.88
N GLN A 262 -6.24 6.18 -36.39
CA GLN A 262 -6.04 6.58 -37.78
C GLN A 262 -4.59 7.08 -37.89
N HIS A 263 -3.79 6.29 -38.60
CA HIS A 263 -2.42 6.61 -39.01
C HIS A 263 -2.41 7.72 -40.06
#